data_AF-A2BM54-F1
#
_entry.id   AF-A2BM54-F1
#
_cell.length_a   1.000
_cell.length_b   1.000
_cell.length_c   1.000
_cell.angle_alpha   90.00
_cell.angle_beta   90.00
_cell.angle_gamma   90.00
#
_symmetry.space_group_name_H-M   'P 1'
#
loop_
_entity.id
_entity.type
_entity.pdbx_description
1 polymer ?
#
loop_
_entity_poly.entity_id
_entity_poly.type
_entity_poly.pdbx_seq_one_letter_code
_entity_poly.pdbx_strand_id
1 'polypeptide(L)'
;MGRTGKVIARIYKEEEAKIGPVTLTVYKLENIREHSGELVDVIADYAERYRNTKGYVIIVEVRNSRGEVVEETGYATVSGDVLFHRPARLSAIRLVRSGKQAVVVEEVKAPGEYYVYIGRIAVPDGVDAVVLITDQGSRVVLGAKMRG
;
A
#
# COMPACT_ATOMS: atom_id res chain seq x y z
N MET A 1 -11.67 0.80 32.74
CA MET A 1 -12.78 0.78 31.75
C MET A 1 -12.23 0.15 30.49
N GLY A 2 -12.60 -1.11 30.22
CA GLY A 2 -12.02 -1.89 29.12
C GLY A 2 -12.39 -1.31 27.76
N ARG A 3 -11.39 -1.07 26.92
CA ARG A 3 -11.57 -0.77 25.49
C ARG A 3 -12.12 -2.01 24.80
N THR A 4 -13.43 -2.22 24.81
CA THR A 4 -14.09 -3.31 24.06
C THR A 4 -14.15 -2.94 22.57
N GLY A 5 -12.98 -2.88 21.94
CA GLY A 5 -12.85 -2.83 20.49
C GLY A 5 -12.45 -4.20 19.96
N LYS A 6 -12.93 -4.55 18.76
CA LYS A 6 -12.47 -5.74 18.05
C LYS A 6 -11.10 -5.46 17.45
N VAL A 7 -10.12 -6.30 17.74
CA VAL A 7 -8.79 -6.19 17.13
C VAL A 7 -8.76 -7.04 15.86
N ILE A 8 -8.46 -6.39 14.74
CA ILE A 8 -8.43 -7.00 13.41
C ILE A 8 -7.04 -6.83 12.83
N ALA A 9 -6.45 -7.91 12.35
CA ALA A 9 -5.21 -7.89 11.58
C ALA A 9 -5.51 -8.12 10.10
N ARG A 10 -5.08 -7.21 9.24
CA ARG A 10 -5.14 -7.30 7.78
C ARG A 10 -3.74 -7.59 7.26
N ILE A 11 -3.57 -8.72 6.59
CA ILE A 11 -2.28 -9.21 6.13
C ILE A 11 -2.21 -9.04 4.63
N TYR A 12 -1.23 -8.26 4.19
CA TYR A 12 -0.97 -7.95 2.80
C TYR A 12 0.35 -8.56 2.36
N LYS A 13 0.37 -9.13 1.16
CA LYS A 13 1.59 -9.66 0.55
C LYS A 13 1.96 -8.83 -0.67
N GLU A 14 3.24 -8.50 -0.73
CA GLU A 14 3.88 -7.79 -1.82
C GLU A 14 3.87 -8.64 -3.09
N GLU A 15 3.57 -7.99 -4.21
CA GLU A 15 3.72 -8.53 -5.56
C GLU A 15 4.22 -7.41 -6.48
N GLU A 16 5.04 -7.77 -7.46
CA GLU A 16 5.37 -6.86 -8.55
C GLU A 16 4.28 -6.97 -9.62
N ALA A 17 3.58 -5.86 -9.87
CA ALA A 17 2.56 -5.81 -10.91
C ALA A 17 2.95 -4.85 -12.03
N LYS A 18 2.72 -5.31 -13.25
CA LYS A 18 2.76 -4.48 -14.45
C LYS A 18 1.37 -3.92 -14.73
N ILE A 19 1.22 -2.61 -14.64
CA ILE A 19 -0.03 -1.89 -14.92
C ILE A 19 0.24 -0.95 -16.09
N GLY A 20 -0.23 -1.35 -17.28
CA GLY A 20 0.15 -0.69 -18.53
C GLY A 20 1.67 -0.75 -18.74
N PRO A 21 2.35 0.38 -18.98
CA PRO A 21 3.81 0.40 -19.16
C PRO A 21 4.59 0.60 -17.84
N VAL A 22 3.93 0.69 -16.69
CA VAL A 22 4.56 0.90 -15.38
C VAL A 22 4.68 -0.41 -14.61
N THR A 23 5.82 -0.62 -13.95
CA THR A 23 6.00 -1.73 -13.00
C THR A 23 6.00 -1.17 -11.59
N LEU A 24 5.19 -1.74 -10.70
CA LEU A 24 4.92 -1.18 -9.38
C LEU A 24 4.84 -2.28 -8.32
N THR A 25 5.38 -1.99 -7.13
CA THR A 25 5.14 -2.79 -5.92
C THR A 25 3.69 -2.62 -5.47
N VAL A 26 2.87 -3.65 -5.69
CA VAL A 26 1.48 -3.71 -5.21
C VAL A 26 1.37 -4.71 -4.06
N TYR A 27 0.21 -4.68 -3.41
CA TYR A 27 -0.12 -5.56 -2.31
C TYR A 27 -1.46 -6.25 -2.56
N LYS A 28 -1.52 -7.57 -2.32
CA LYS A 28 -2.78 -8.32 -2.25
C LYS A 28 -3.14 -8.57 -0.80
N LEU A 29 -4.41 -8.37 -0.46
CA LEU A 29 -4.94 -8.74 0.85
C LEU A 29 -5.06 -10.27 0.90
N GLU A 30 -4.15 -10.93 1.63
CA GLU A 30 -4.15 -12.40 1.76
C GLU A 30 -5.12 -12.88 2.83
N ASN A 31 -5.27 -12.12 3.92
CA ASN A 31 -6.06 -12.57 5.06
C ASN A 31 -6.57 -11.40 5.92
N ILE A 32 -7.70 -11.63 6.59
CA ILE A 32 -8.22 -10.79 7.66
C ILE A 32 -8.47 -11.71 8.86
N ARG A 33 -7.87 -11.39 10.01
CA ARG A 33 -8.02 -12.18 11.25
C ARG A 33 -8.52 -11.31 12.41
N GLU A 34 -9.49 -11.82 13.15
CA GLU A 34 -9.91 -11.26 14.43
C GLU A 34 -9.06 -11.87 15.56
N HIS A 35 -8.69 -11.06 16.54
CA HIS A 35 -7.85 -11.46 17.67
C HIS A 35 -8.49 -11.07 18.99
N SER A 36 -8.33 -11.92 19.99
CA SER A 36 -8.61 -11.62 21.39
C SER A 36 -7.30 -11.16 22.06
N GLY A 37 -7.09 -9.85 22.19
CA GLY A 37 -5.87 -9.29 22.75
C GLY A 37 -5.82 -7.77 22.58
N GLU A 38 -4.77 -7.14 23.10
CA GLU A 38 -4.51 -5.71 22.85
C GLU A 38 -3.76 -5.50 21.53
N LEU A 39 -3.89 -4.32 20.94
CA LEU A 39 -3.26 -3.98 19.66
C LEU A 39 -1.74 -4.16 19.69
N VAL A 40 -1.09 -3.78 20.80
CA VAL A 40 0.38 -3.84 20.96
C VAL A 40 0.87 -5.30 21.01
N ASP A 41 0.15 -6.18 21.71
CA ASP A 41 0.51 -7.60 21.78
C ASP A 41 0.35 -8.27 20.42
N VAL A 42 -0.78 -8.01 19.74
CA VAL A 42 -1.06 -8.59 18.43
C VAL A 42 -0.03 -8.15 17.39
N ILE A 43 0.35 -6.86 17.35
CA ILE A 43 1.39 -6.42 16.39
C ILE A 43 2.76 -7.00 16.74
N ALA A 44 3.10 -7.14 18.02
CA ALA A 44 4.36 -7.75 18.44
C ALA A 44 4.44 -9.23 18.01
N ASP A 45 3.35 -9.99 18.16
CA ASP A 45 3.24 -11.37 17.69
C ASP A 45 3.43 -11.48 16.17
N TYR A 46 2.81 -10.58 15.40
CA TYR A 46 2.99 -10.54 13.95
C TYR A 46 4.40 -10.13 13.55
N ALA A 47 4.99 -9.14 14.23
CA ALA A 47 6.36 -8.71 13.97
C ALA A 47 7.33 -9.86 14.20
N GLU A 48 7.21 -10.60 15.31
CA GLU A 48 8.07 -11.76 15.58
C GLU A 48 7.83 -12.90 14.59
N ARG A 49 6.58 -13.18 14.22
CA ARG A 49 6.26 -14.23 13.24
C ARG A 49 6.81 -13.93 11.84
N TYR A 50 6.74 -12.68 11.40
CA TYR A 50 7.09 -12.28 10.04
C TYR A 50 8.47 -11.63 9.93
N ARG A 51 9.24 -11.48 11.01
CA ARG A 51 10.56 -10.81 11.03
C ARG A 51 11.54 -11.24 9.94
N ASN A 52 11.50 -12.52 9.56
CA ASN A 52 12.41 -13.10 8.56
C ASN A 52 11.72 -13.36 7.21
N THR A 53 10.46 -12.93 7.07
CA THR A 53 9.65 -13.16 5.88
C THR A 53 9.51 -11.85 5.11
N LYS A 54 10.15 -11.77 3.95
CA LYS A 54 10.09 -10.58 3.09
C LYS A 54 8.74 -10.44 2.42
N GLY A 55 8.37 -9.21 2.05
CA GLY A 55 7.22 -8.96 1.20
C GLY A 55 5.89 -8.93 1.94
N TYR A 56 5.87 -8.54 3.22
CA TYR A 56 4.63 -8.49 4.00
C TYR A 56 4.39 -7.11 4.59
N VAL A 57 3.13 -6.72 4.61
CA VAL A 57 2.62 -5.59 5.39
C VAL A 57 1.46 -6.12 6.22
N ILE A 58 1.53 -5.93 7.53
CA ILE A 58 0.47 -6.27 8.46
C ILE A 58 -0.03 -4.97 9.09
N ILE A 59 -1.33 -4.71 8.97
CA ILE A 59 -2.00 -3.61 9.65
C ILE A 59 -2.90 -4.21 10.73
N VAL A 60 -2.71 -3.77 11.97
CA VAL A 60 -3.55 -4.15 13.11
C VAL A 60 -4.38 -2.94 13.49
N GLU A 61 -5.70 -3.10 13.49
CA GLU A 61 -6.68 -2.05 13.76
C GLU A 61 -7.61 -2.45 14.90
N VAL A 62 -7.91 -1.53 15.81
CA VAL A 62 -8.97 -1.66 16.80
C VAL A 62 -10.21 -1.00 16.24
N ARG A 63 -11.30 -1.74 16.15
CA ARG A 63 -12.60 -1.22 15.73
C ARG A 63 -13.57 -1.10 16.89
N ASN A 64 -14.28 0.02 17.00
CA ASN A 64 -15.35 0.19 17.98
C ASN A 64 -16.61 -0.63 17.61
N SER A 65 -17.66 -0.54 18.43
CA SER A 65 -18.94 -1.23 18.18
C SER A 65 -19.68 -0.78 16.91
N ARG A 66 -19.34 0.39 16.36
CA ARG A 66 -19.85 0.90 15.07
C ARG A 66 -19.03 0.44 13.87
N GLY A 67 -17.95 -0.30 14.10
CA GLY A 67 -17.03 -0.76 13.06
C GLY A 67 -16.03 0.31 12.60
N GLU A 68 -15.95 1.45 13.29
CA GLU A 68 -14.99 2.51 12.99
C GLU A 68 -13.62 2.16 13.58
N VAL A 69 -12.55 2.40 12.82
CA VAL A 69 -11.17 2.24 13.30
C VAL A 69 -10.86 3.37 14.28
N VAL A 70 -10.56 3.01 15.52
CA VAL A 70 -10.23 3.97 16.60
C VAL A 70 -8.75 3.99 16.96
N GLU A 71 -8.01 2.93 16.61
CA GLU A 71 -6.57 2.81 16.82
C GLU A 71 -6.02 1.91 15.71
N GLU A 72 -4.85 2.23 15.16
CA GLU A 72 -4.18 1.39 14.16
C GLU A 72 -2.66 1.46 14.32
N THR A 73 -1.99 0.36 13.97
CA THR A 73 -0.54 0.27 13.85
C THR A 73 -0.17 -0.71 12.74
N GLY A 74 1.08 -0.68 12.28
CA GLY A 74 1.54 -1.50 11.18
C GLY A 74 2.96 -2.02 11.34
N TYR A 75 3.21 -3.16 10.71
CA TYR A 75 4.54 -3.76 10.57
C TYR A 75 4.75 -4.11 9.10
N ALA A 76 5.93 -3.79 8.56
CA ALA A 76 6.26 -4.05 7.17
C ALA A 76 7.65 -4.66 7.06
N THR A 77 7.79 -5.67 6.20
CA THR A 77 9.06 -6.29 5.82
C THR A 77 9.47 -5.94 4.39
N VAL A 78 8.90 -4.87 3.85
CA VAL A 78 9.15 -4.34 2.51
C VAL A 78 10.04 -3.12 2.61
N SER A 79 10.89 -2.91 1.60
CA SER A 79 11.75 -1.72 1.49
C SER A 79 11.35 -0.90 0.27
N GLY A 80 11.16 0.41 0.45
CA GLY A 80 10.81 1.33 -0.63
C GLY A 80 10.34 2.68 -0.09
N ASP A 81 9.82 3.51 -0.98
CA ASP A 81 9.26 4.80 -0.61
C ASP A 81 7.86 4.62 -0.03
N VAL A 82 7.54 5.39 1.01
CA VAL A 82 6.19 5.47 1.56
C VAL A 82 5.33 6.27 0.59
N LEU A 83 4.44 5.59 -0.14
CA LEU A 83 3.54 6.21 -1.13
C LEU A 83 2.27 6.74 -0.45
N PHE A 84 1.75 5.98 0.52
CA PHE A 84 0.55 6.31 1.32
C PHE A 84 0.80 6.01 2.80
N HIS A 85 -0.02 6.55 3.69
CA HIS A 85 0.11 6.33 5.15
C HIS A 85 -0.36 4.93 5.59
N ARG A 86 -1.22 4.29 4.79
CA ARG A 86 -1.69 2.91 4.94
C ARG A 86 -1.96 2.29 3.57
N PRO A 87 -2.13 0.95 3.47
CA PRO A 87 -2.55 0.31 2.22
C PRO A 87 -3.82 0.95 1.64
N ALA A 88 -3.67 1.55 0.46
CA ALA A 88 -4.74 2.23 -0.26
C ALA A 88 -5.10 1.43 -1.51
N ARG A 89 -6.39 1.20 -1.75
CA ARG A 89 -6.85 0.41 -2.89
C ARG A 89 -6.61 1.18 -4.18
N LEU A 90 -5.80 0.62 -5.07
CA LEU A 90 -5.44 1.21 -6.35
C LEU A 90 -6.58 1.03 -7.35
N SER A 91 -7.08 2.15 -7.87
CA SER A 91 -8.12 2.18 -8.89
C SER A 91 -7.52 2.32 -10.29
N ALA A 92 -6.57 3.23 -10.43
CA ALA A 92 -5.91 3.53 -11.71
C ALA A 92 -4.55 4.19 -11.48
N ILE A 93 -3.76 4.24 -12.54
CA ILE A 93 -2.56 5.08 -12.65
C ILE A 93 -2.73 6.07 -13.79
N ARG A 94 -2.14 7.26 -13.67
CA ARG A 94 -1.98 8.20 -14.79
C ARG A 94 -0.51 8.45 -15.04
N LEU A 95 -0.13 8.47 -16.31
CA LEU A 95 1.24 8.78 -16.72
C LEU A 95 1.35 10.26 -17.05
N VAL A 96 2.40 10.91 -16.55
CA VAL A 96 2.66 12.33 -16.78
C VAL A 96 4.00 12.49 -17.49
N ARG A 97 3.97 13.22 -18.60
CA ARG A 97 5.18 13.70 -19.27
C ARG A 97 5.33 15.20 -19.05
N SER A 98 6.53 15.62 -18.66
CA SER A 98 6.90 17.00 -18.43
C SER A 98 7.61 17.52 -19.69
N GLY A 99 6.87 18.27 -20.50
CA GLY A 99 7.44 19.14 -21.52
C GLY A 99 7.50 20.60 -21.00
N LYS A 100 7.18 21.57 -21.86
CA LYS A 100 6.91 22.96 -21.41
C LYS A 100 5.69 23.05 -20.47
N GLN A 101 4.81 22.04 -20.50
CA GLN A 101 3.69 21.85 -19.58
C GLN A 101 3.61 20.35 -19.21
N ALA A 102 3.11 20.05 -18.02
CA ALA A 102 2.82 18.67 -17.61
C ALA A 102 1.55 18.18 -18.30
N VAL A 103 1.66 17.11 -19.09
CA VAL A 103 0.54 16.53 -19.82
C VAL A 103 0.29 15.11 -19.31
N VAL A 104 -0.96 14.82 -18.95
CA VAL A 104 -1.41 13.44 -18.69
C VAL A 104 -1.50 12.75 -20.04
N VAL A 105 -0.68 11.72 -20.25
CA VAL A 105 -0.59 11.03 -21.54
C VAL A 105 -1.45 9.77 -21.60
N GLU A 106 -1.73 9.16 -20.45
CA GLU A 106 -2.49 7.91 -20.39
C GLU A 106 -3.10 7.73 -18.98
N GLU A 107 -4.30 7.14 -18.90
CA GLU A 107 -4.87 6.59 -17.68
C GLU A 107 -5.09 5.09 -17.86
N VAL A 108 -4.55 4.29 -16.95
CA VAL A 108 -4.64 2.82 -16.99
C VAL A 108 -5.29 2.33 -15.70
N LYS A 109 -6.41 1.60 -15.82
CA LYS A 109 -7.08 0.99 -14.67
C LYS A 109 -6.25 -0.17 -14.11
N ALA A 110 -6.29 -0.35 -12.78
CA ALA A 110 -5.69 -1.52 -12.16
C ALA A 110 -6.44 -2.79 -12.60
N PRO A 111 -5.74 -3.86 -13.03
CA PRO A 111 -6.39 -5.06 -13.59
C PRO A 111 -6.98 -6.00 -12.52
N GLY A 112 -6.94 -5.62 -11.25
CA GLY A 112 -7.45 -6.41 -10.13
C GLY A 112 -7.51 -5.59 -8.84
N GLU A 113 -7.84 -6.26 -7.73
CA GLU A 113 -7.82 -5.63 -6.41
C GLU A 113 -6.39 -5.55 -5.89
N TYR A 114 -5.75 -4.44 -6.19
CA TYR A 114 -4.40 -4.11 -5.70
C TYR A 114 -4.45 -3.00 -4.68
N TYR A 115 -3.53 -3.09 -3.73
CA TYR A 115 -3.27 -2.04 -2.76
C TYR A 115 -1.86 -1.48 -2.97
N VAL A 116 -1.67 -0.20 -2.65
CA VAL A 116 -0.36 0.46 -2.68
C VAL A 116 -0.08 1.09 -1.33
N TYR A 117 1.16 0.97 -0.87
CA TYR A 117 1.56 1.47 0.44
C TYR A 117 3.01 1.93 0.45
N ILE A 118 3.94 1.02 0.74
CA ILE A 118 5.40 1.24 0.69
C ILE A 118 5.91 0.50 -0.53
N GLY A 119 6.79 1.05 -1.34
CA GLY A 119 7.30 0.27 -2.47
C GLY A 119 8.09 1.06 -3.49
N ARG A 120 8.24 0.46 -4.66
CA ARG A 120 8.99 1.02 -5.77
C ARG A 120 8.11 1.15 -7.00
N ILE A 121 8.46 2.11 -7.84
CA ILE A 121 7.78 2.37 -9.11
C ILE A 121 8.85 2.54 -10.17
N ALA A 122 8.78 1.73 -11.21
CA ALA A 122 9.58 1.86 -12.42
C ALA A 122 8.69 2.36 -13.55
N VAL A 123 9.09 3.49 -14.14
CA VAL A 123 8.35 4.17 -15.21
C VAL A 123 9.08 3.99 -16.54
N PRO A 124 8.36 3.94 -17.67
CA PRO A 124 8.98 3.84 -18.98
C PRO A 124 9.69 5.14 -19.38
N ASP A 125 10.60 5.06 -20.36
CA ASP A 125 11.31 6.23 -20.89
C ASP A 125 10.35 7.32 -21.38
N GLY A 126 10.73 8.57 -21.07
CA GLY A 126 9.95 9.75 -21.41
C GLY A 126 8.73 9.99 -20.52
N VAL A 127 8.48 9.19 -19.48
CA VAL A 127 7.52 9.49 -18.40
C VAL A 127 8.27 10.03 -17.19
N ASP A 128 7.89 11.21 -16.71
CA ASP A 128 8.56 11.87 -15.59
C ASP A 128 7.89 11.56 -14.25
N ALA A 129 6.58 11.29 -14.26
CA ALA A 129 5.84 10.97 -13.05
C ALA A 129 4.65 10.05 -13.33
N VAL A 130 4.24 9.35 -12.27
CA VAL A 130 3.00 8.57 -12.23
C VAL A 130 2.10 9.15 -11.15
N VAL A 131 0.82 9.32 -11.44
CA VAL A 131 -0.20 9.63 -10.45
C VAL A 131 -0.92 8.34 -10.10
N LEU A 132 -0.78 7.90 -8.85
CA LEU A 132 -1.53 6.78 -8.29
C LEU A 132 -2.90 7.28 -7.84
N ILE A 133 -3.98 6.68 -8.34
CA ILE A 133 -5.35 7.03 -7.97
C ILE A 133 -5.90 5.91 -7.09
N THR A 134 -6.27 6.26 -5.86
CA THR A 134 -6.71 5.31 -4.85
C THR A 134 -8.02 5.74 -4.18
N ASP A 135 -8.58 4.86 -3.37
CA ASP A 135 -9.70 5.17 -2.46
C ASP A 135 -9.36 6.22 -1.38
N GLN A 136 -8.08 6.52 -1.17
CA GLN A 136 -7.59 7.53 -0.22
C GLN A 136 -7.14 8.83 -0.90
N GLY A 137 -7.41 8.97 -2.20
CA GLY A 137 -7.01 10.12 -3.00
C GLY A 137 -5.88 9.80 -3.98
N SER A 138 -5.23 10.85 -4.47
CA SER A 138 -4.20 10.74 -5.51
C SER A 138 -2.81 11.10 -4.98
N ARG A 139 -1.79 10.36 -5.42
CA ARG A 139 -0.39 10.64 -5.09
C ARG A 139 0.44 10.72 -6.36
N VAL A 140 1.17 11.83 -6.52
CA VAL A 140 2.18 11.97 -7.58
C VAL A 140 3.48 11.35 -7.10
N VAL A 141 4.05 10.46 -7.89
CA VAL A 141 5.34 9.82 -7.64
C VAL A 141 6.25 10.13 -8.83
N LEU A 142 7.40 10.74 -8.54
CA LEU A 142 8.40 11.02 -9.56
C LEU A 142 9.07 9.71 -9.97
N GLY A 143 9.26 9.50 -11.27
CA GLY A 143 9.99 8.35 -11.75
C GLY A 143 11.42 8.35 -11.22
N ALA A 144 11.82 7.30 -10.50
CA ALA A 144 13.23 7.08 -10.26
C ALA A 144 13.87 6.78 -11.63
N LYS A 145 14.70 7.69 -12.14
CA LYS A 145 15.58 7.38 -13.26
C LYS A 145 16.50 6.25 -12.79
N MET A 146 16.26 5.03 -13.27
CA MET A 146 17.25 3.96 -13.13
C MET A 146 18.52 4.46 -13.82
N ARG A 147 19.53 4.81 -13.03
CA ARG A 147 20.87 5.03 -13.58
C ARG A 147 21.34 3.66 -14.07
N GLY A 148 21.56 3.56 -15.38
CA GLY A 148 22.31 2.45 -15.97
C GLY A 148 23.74 2.42 -15.46
#